data_AF-A0A7J6VEL4-F1
#
_entry.id   AF-A0A7J6VEL4-F1
#
_cell.length_a   1.000
_cell.length_b   1.000
_cell.length_c   1.000
_cell.angle_alpha   90.00
_cell.angle_beta   90.00
_cell.angle_gamma   90.00
#
_symmetry.space_group_name_H-M   'P 1'
#
loop_
_entity.id
_entity.type
_entity.pdbx_description
1 polymer ?
#
loop_
_entity_poly.entity_id
_entity_poly.type
_entity_poly.pdbx_seq_one_letter_code
_entity_poly.pdbx_strand_id
1 'polypeptide(L)'
;MSSTQGVERSESKVSESGKPRIDWVGNPSLNQFYIELCLQELNQRGRGGSSLTSNSWNKISKEIKDEFGVTTTQKNLKNRWDYLKKSYTAWTKLMNR
;
A
#
# COMPACT_ATOMS: atom_id res chain seq x y z
N MET A 1 -6.93 55.48 6.27
CA MET A 1 -6.89 54.60 5.08
C MET A 1 -5.72 53.64 5.27
N SER A 2 -6.04 52.37 5.20
CA SER A 2 -5.26 51.22 5.66
C SER A 2 -3.91 51.07 4.98
N SER A 3 -2.92 50.55 5.69
CA SER A 3 -1.84 49.79 5.07
C SER A 3 -1.53 48.57 5.92
N THR A 4 -1.82 47.42 5.33
CA THR A 4 -1.95 46.10 5.94
C THR A 4 -0.57 45.50 6.19
N GLN A 5 -0.35 44.96 7.39
CA GLN A 5 0.81 44.13 7.72
C GLN A 5 0.82 42.89 6.81
N GLY A 6 1.92 42.70 6.08
CA GLY A 6 2.20 41.46 5.36
C GLY A 6 2.52 40.35 6.36
N VAL A 7 1.67 39.34 6.43
CA VAL A 7 1.94 38.11 7.17
C VAL A 7 2.91 37.28 6.31
N GLU A 8 4.18 37.24 6.71
CA GLU A 8 5.12 36.24 6.20
C GLU A 8 4.67 34.85 6.65
N ARG A 9 4.15 34.10 5.69
CA ARG A 9 3.80 32.69 5.81
C ARG A 9 5.12 31.91 5.93
N SER A 10 5.52 31.64 7.17
CA SER A 10 6.71 30.86 7.50
C SER A 10 6.63 29.46 6.87
N GLU A 11 7.57 29.20 5.96
CA GLU A 11 7.76 27.90 5.33
C GLU A 11 8.10 26.85 6.38
N SER A 12 7.31 25.79 6.40
CA SER A 12 7.49 24.68 7.32
C SER A 12 8.66 23.80 6.86
N LYS A 13 9.62 23.65 7.78
CA LYS A 13 10.84 22.84 7.73
C LYS A 13 10.54 21.39 7.31
N VAL A 14 11.05 20.96 6.16
CA VAL A 14 10.97 19.56 5.71
C VAL A 14 11.94 18.73 6.53
N SER A 15 11.39 17.86 7.39
CA SER A 15 12.13 16.87 8.16
C SER A 15 12.39 15.62 7.31
N GLU A 16 13.61 15.08 7.45
CA GLU A 16 14.15 13.96 6.69
C GLU A 16 13.59 12.60 7.16
N SER A 17 12.25 12.47 7.19
CA SER A 17 11.48 11.24 7.45
C SER A 17 10.34 11.03 6.44
N GLY A 18 10.30 11.86 5.39
CA GLY A 18 9.12 12.13 4.56
C GLY A 18 8.90 11.22 3.35
N LYS A 19 8.77 9.90 3.53
CA LYS A 19 8.05 9.09 2.53
C LYS A 19 6.59 8.92 2.99
N PRO A 20 5.58 9.44 2.25
CA PRO A 20 4.20 9.30 2.65
C PRO A 20 3.86 7.82 2.81
N ARG A 21 3.36 7.44 4.00
CA ARG A 21 2.91 6.08 4.27
C ARG A 21 1.63 5.85 3.47
N ILE A 22 1.59 4.76 2.72
CA ILE A 22 0.39 4.39 1.96
C ILE A 22 -0.73 4.09 2.96
N ASP A 23 -1.83 4.82 2.83
CA ASP A 23 -3.03 4.57 3.62
C ASP A 23 -3.88 3.47 2.96
N TRP A 24 -3.62 2.24 3.38
CA TRP A 24 -4.36 1.07 2.90
C TRP A 24 -5.74 0.89 3.56
N VAL A 25 -6.04 1.55 4.67
CA VAL A 25 -7.30 1.34 5.40
C VAL A 25 -8.27 2.46 5.09
N GLY A 26 -7.78 3.71 5.03
CA GLY A 26 -8.57 4.86 4.57
C GLY A 26 -8.79 4.89 3.06
N ASN A 27 -8.14 4.00 2.29
CA ASN A 27 -8.46 3.78 0.87
C ASN A 27 -8.86 2.32 0.61
N PRO A 28 -10.15 1.96 0.81
CA PRO A 28 -10.65 0.60 0.61
C PRO A 28 -10.48 0.09 -0.81
N SER A 29 -10.67 0.95 -1.83
CA SER A 29 -10.56 0.57 -3.25
C SER A 29 -9.13 0.15 -3.61
N LEU A 30 -8.13 0.94 -3.19
CA LEU A 30 -6.72 0.59 -3.34
C LEU A 30 -6.40 -0.75 -2.68
N ASN A 31 -6.93 -0.98 -1.47
CA ASN A 31 -6.65 -2.18 -0.72
C ASN A 31 -7.31 -3.42 -1.33
N GLN A 32 -8.55 -3.31 -1.79
CA GLN A 32 -9.24 -4.38 -2.49
C GLN A 32 -8.50 -4.72 -3.77
N PHE A 33 -8.17 -3.71 -4.59
CA PHE A 33 -7.42 -3.91 -5.83
C PHE A 33 -6.06 -4.59 -5.58
N TYR A 34 -5.32 -4.16 -4.55
CA TYR A 34 -4.08 -4.80 -4.15
C TYR A 34 -4.26 -6.30 -3.82
N ILE A 35 -5.33 -6.67 -3.11
CA ILE A 35 -5.62 -8.07 -2.78
C ILE A 35 -5.94 -8.86 -4.05
N GLU A 36 -6.77 -8.31 -4.94
CA GLU A 36 -7.12 -8.93 -6.22
C GLU A 36 -5.88 -9.21 -7.07
N LEU A 37 -4.97 -8.23 -7.20
CA LEU A 37 -3.71 -8.41 -7.93
C LEU A 37 -2.84 -9.51 -7.31
N CYS A 38 -2.74 -9.57 -5.98
CA CYS A 38 -2.01 -10.63 -5.31
C CYS A 38 -2.59 -12.02 -5.64
N LEU A 39 -3.92 -12.15 -5.64
CA LEU A 39 -4.60 -13.40 -5.97
C LEU A 39 -4.42 -13.78 -7.44
N GLN A 40 -4.51 -12.81 -8.35
CA GLN A 40 -4.27 -13.03 -9.78
C GLN A 40 -2.84 -13.52 -10.05
N GLU A 41 -1.84 -12.87 -9.47
CA GLU A 41 -0.43 -13.26 -9.60
C GLU A 41 -0.14 -14.65 -9.03
N LEU A 42 -0.81 -15.03 -7.94
CA LEU A 42 -0.69 -16.38 -7.36
C LEU A 42 -1.38 -17.42 -8.26
N ASN A 43 -2.58 -17.15 -8.76
CA ASN A 43 -3.32 -18.08 -9.61
C ASN A 43 -2.63 -18.30 -10.96
N GLN A 44 -2.08 -17.24 -11.57
CA GLN A 44 -1.38 -17.32 -12.86
C GLN A 44 -0.11 -18.19 -12.80
N ARG A 45 0.48 -18.38 -11.61
CA ARG A 45 1.69 -19.19 -11.42
C ARG A 45 1.43 -20.69 -11.21
N GLY A 46 0.17 -21.12 -11.21
CA GLY A 46 -0.20 -22.53 -11.07
C GLY A 46 0.26 -23.16 -9.74
N ARG A 47 0.44 -24.50 -9.72
CA ARG A 47 0.82 -25.29 -8.51
C ARG A 47 2.24 -25.01 -7.98
N GLY A 48 3.01 -24.11 -8.62
CA GLY A 48 4.44 -23.93 -8.37
C GLY A 48 4.84 -22.82 -7.42
N GLY A 49 3.91 -22.07 -6.81
CA GLY A 49 4.31 -20.99 -5.91
C GLY A 49 3.23 -20.48 -4.99
N SER A 50 3.32 -20.87 -3.72
CA SER A 50 2.58 -20.26 -2.60
C SER A 50 3.10 -18.86 -2.22
N SER A 51 3.99 -18.27 -3.02
CA SER A 51 4.64 -16.99 -2.73
C SER A 51 4.77 -16.10 -3.97
N LEU A 52 4.61 -14.79 -3.72
CA LEU A 52 4.82 -13.74 -4.71
C LEU A 52 6.33 -13.50 -4.90
N THR A 53 6.79 -13.60 -6.14
CA THR A 53 8.21 -13.38 -6.49
C THR A 53 8.54 -11.91 -6.70
N SER A 54 9.83 -11.58 -6.84
CA SER A 54 10.26 -10.20 -7.11
C SER A 54 9.58 -9.57 -8.34
N ASN A 55 9.38 -10.36 -9.39
CA ASN A 55 8.72 -9.87 -10.60
C ASN A 55 7.23 -9.53 -10.35
N SER A 56 6.54 -10.38 -9.58
CA SER A 56 5.13 -10.13 -9.22
C SER A 56 4.99 -8.85 -8.40
N TRP A 57 5.91 -8.58 -7.48
CA TRP A 57 5.90 -7.31 -6.74
C TRP A 57 6.07 -6.09 -7.63
N ASN A 58 6.93 -6.17 -8.65
CA ASN A 58 7.13 -5.07 -9.61
C ASN A 58 5.88 -4.84 -10.46
N LYS A 59 5.22 -5.91 -10.92
CA LYS A 59 3.97 -5.83 -11.68
C LYS A 59 2.84 -5.22 -10.84
N ILE A 60 2.63 -5.72 -9.62
CA ILE A 60 1.65 -5.15 -8.68
C ILE A 60 1.93 -3.67 -8.43
N SER A 61 3.20 -3.30 -8.23
CA SER A 61 3.59 -1.91 -8.00
C SER A 61 3.23 -1.00 -9.18
N LYS A 62 3.46 -1.48 -10.40
CA LYS A 62 3.10 -0.77 -11.63
C LYS A 62 1.59 -0.59 -11.75
N GLU A 63 0.82 -1.65 -11.59
CA GLU A 63 -0.64 -1.58 -11.75
C GLU A 63 -1.30 -0.66 -10.72
N ILE A 64 -0.82 -0.65 -9.48
CA ILE A 64 -1.29 0.31 -8.46
C ILE A 64 -0.95 1.75 -8.84
N LYS A 65 0.23 1.97 -9.42
CA LYS A 65 0.64 3.31 -9.86
C LYS A 65 -0.20 3.78 -11.04
N ASP A 66 -0.50 2.89 -11.98
CA ASP A 66 -1.29 3.19 -13.17
C ASP A 66 -2.75 3.48 -12.81
N GLU A 67 -3.34 2.72 -11.88
CA GLU A 67 -4.76 2.86 -11.48
C GLU A 67 -5.01 3.99 -10.46
N PHE A 68 -4.14 4.12 -9.45
CA PHE A 68 -4.36 5.04 -8.32
C PHE A 68 -3.37 6.21 -8.25
N GLY A 69 -2.36 6.26 -9.13
CA GLY A 69 -1.27 7.24 -9.04
C GLY A 69 -0.35 7.04 -7.82
N VAL A 70 -0.53 5.95 -7.06
CA VAL A 70 0.19 5.70 -5.81
C VAL A 70 1.52 4.99 -6.10
N THR A 71 2.62 5.63 -5.77
CA THR A 71 3.94 5.00 -5.88
C THR A 71 4.18 4.06 -4.70
N THR A 72 4.35 2.77 -5.00
CA THR A 72 4.62 1.75 -4.00
C THR A 72 6.05 1.22 -4.13
N THR A 73 6.65 0.80 -3.01
CA THR A 73 7.91 0.06 -3.03
C THR A 73 7.64 -1.41 -2.72
N GLN A 74 8.52 -2.30 -3.17
CA GLN A 74 8.41 -3.72 -2.83
C GLN A 74 8.32 -3.96 -1.31
N LYS A 75 9.02 -3.16 -0.49
CA LYS A 75 8.92 -3.24 0.98
C LYS A 75 7.52 -2.89 1.47
N ASN A 76 6.88 -1.86 0.91
CA ASN A 76 5.51 -1.49 1.28
C ASN A 76 4.52 -2.61 0.96
N LEU A 77 4.64 -3.22 -0.22
CA LEU A 77 3.78 -4.34 -0.64
C LEU A 77 3.97 -5.57 0.25
N LYS A 78 5.21 -6.00 0.48
CA LYS A 78 5.52 -7.13 1.37
C LYS A 78 4.99 -6.91 2.79
N ASN A 79 5.18 -5.72 3.35
CA ASN A 79 4.64 -5.38 4.67
C ASN A 79 3.10 -5.46 4.71
N ARG A 80 2.42 -5.01 3.65
CA ARG A 80 0.96 -5.12 3.57
C ARG A 80 0.51 -6.58 3.46
N TRP A 81 1.21 -7.39 2.65
CA TRP A 81 0.96 -8.82 2.56
C TRP A 81 1.09 -9.54 3.90
N ASP A 82 2.15 -9.26 4.66
CA ASP A 82 2.35 -9.86 5.98
C ASP A 82 1.29 -9.42 6.98
N TYR A 83 0.85 -8.16 6.91
CA TYR A 83 -0.29 -7.68 7.70
C TYR A 83 -1.57 -8.46 7.38
N LEU A 84 -1.91 -8.63 6.09
CA LEU A 84 -3.11 -9.36 5.67
C LEU A 84 -3.09 -10.83 6.11
N LYS A 85 -1.94 -11.52 5.96
CA LYS A 85 -1.77 -12.90 6.43
C LYS A 85 -2.01 -13.01 7.94
N LYS A 86 -1.47 -12.08 8.74
CA LYS A 86 -1.67 -12.06 10.20
C LYS A 86 -3.14 -11.88 10.56
N SER A 87 -3.81 -10.92 9.92
CA SER A 87 -5.24 -10.68 10.14
C SER A 87 -6.09 -11.91 9.78
N TYR A 88 -5.83 -12.54 8.63
CA TYR A 88 -6.52 -13.76 8.22
C TYR A 88 -6.26 -14.93 9.19
N THR A 89 -5.02 -15.10 9.65
CA THR A 89 -4.68 -16.14 10.63
C THR A 89 -5.37 -15.91 11.97
N ALA A 90 -5.48 -14.66 12.43
CA ALA A 90 -6.22 -14.33 13.64
C ALA A 90 -7.71 -14.62 13.47
N TRP A 91 -8.29 -14.23 12.33
CA TRP A 91 -9.71 -14.46 12.03
C TRP A 91 -10.06 -15.95 11.95
N THR A 92 -9.26 -16.75 11.24
CA THR A 92 -9.46 -18.21 11.17
C THR A 92 -9.40 -18.90 12.53
N LYS A 93 -8.49 -18.47 13.43
CA LYS A 93 -8.44 -18.98 14.81
C LYS A 93 -9.69 -18.63 15.63
N LEU A 94 -10.30 -17.47 15.37
CA LEU A 94 -11.53 -17.05 16.03
C LEU A 94 -12.75 -17.83 15.53
N MET A 95 -12.81 -18.09 14.22
CA MET A 95 -13.95 -18.76 13.58
C MET A 95 -13.94 -20.29 13.72
N ASN A 96 -12.79 -20.89 14.03
CA ASN A 96 -12.66 -22.35 14.25
C ASN A 96 -12.89 -22.75 15.73
N ARG A 97 -13.74 -22.02 16.45
CA ARG A 97 -14.22 -22.34 17.80
C ARG A 97 -15.68 -22.70 17.77
#